data_AF-A0A9E4BGR2-F1
#
_entry.id   AF-A0A9E4BGR2-F1
#
_cell.length_a   1.000
_cell.length_b   1.000
_cell.length_c   1.000
_cell.angle_alpha   90.00
_cell.angle_beta   90.00
_cell.angle_gamma   90.00
#
_symmetry.space_group_name_H-M   'P 1'
#
loop_
_entity.id
_entity.type
_entity.pdbx_description
1 polymer ?
#
loop_
_entity_poly.entity_id
_entity_poly.type
_entity_poly.pdbx_seq_one_letter_code
_entity_poly.pdbx_strand_id
1 'polypeptide(L)' 'MVDPLPLVAYDTLAEQTEALYRDGYAYLPGVLTPDQVTKLRDHMDALTPISESFDKNGRPEDIGFINKHINNAF' A
#
# COMPACT_ATOMS: atom_id res chain seq x y z
N MET A 1 -0.06 -18.44 -14.69
CA MET A 1 1.04 -17.59 -14.21
C MET A 1 0.69 -16.19 -14.66
N VAL A 2 0.56 -15.23 -13.74
CA VAL A 2 0.19 -13.85 -14.08
C VAL A 2 1.49 -13.08 -14.24
N ASP A 3 1.67 -12.41 -15.37
CA ASP A 3 2.86 -11.58 -15.58
C ASP A 3 2.80 -10.35 -14.65
N PRO A 4 3.92 -9.95 -14.05
CA PRO A 4 3.94 -8.79 -13.15
C PRO A 4 3.59 -7.52 -13.93
N LEU A 5 2.81 -6.63 -13.32
CA LEU A 5 2.52 -5.33 -13.89
C LEU A 5 3.83 -4.53 -14.08
N PRO A 6 4.05 -3.93 -15.26
CA PRO A 6 5.27 -3.18 -15.52
C PRO A 6 5.27 -1.86 -14.74
N LEU A 7 6.33 -1.61 -13.95
CA LEU A 7 6.48 -0.36 -13.21
C LEU A 7 7.00 0.75 -14.14
N VAL A 8 6.08 1.59 -14.64
CA VAL A 8 6.42 2.72 -15.53
C VAL A 8 6.47 4.01 -14.72
N ALA A 9 7.64 4.66 -14.71
CA ALA A 9 7.81 5.97 -14.10
C ALA A 9 7.48 7.07 -15.14
N TYR A 10 6.61 7.98 -14.76
CA TYR A 10 6.24 9.15 -15.57
C TYR A 10 6.80 10.42 -14.95
N ASP A 11 7.27 11.34 -15.79
CA ASP A 11 7.99 12.53 -15.34
C ASP A 11 7.06 13.68 -14.94
N THR A 12 5.82 13.68 -15.43
CA THR A 12 4.86 14.77 -15.19
C THR A 12 3.67 14.32 -14.33
N LEU A 13 3.13 15.25 -13.54
CA LEU A 13 1.92 15.02 -12.74
C LEU A 13 0.71 14.64 -13.62
N ALA A 14 0.61 15.22 -14.81
CA ALA A 14 -0.47 14.92 -15.74
C ALA A 14 -0.42 13.44 -16.17
N GLU A 15 0.75 12.96 -16.59
CA GLU A 15 0.93 11.55 -16.98
C GLU A 15 0.73 10.58 -15.81
N GLN A 16 1.21 10.95 -14.60
CA GLN A 16 0.98 10.16 -13.39
C GLN A 16 -0.51 10.07 -13.05
N THR A 17 -1.26 11.16 -13.25
CA THR A 17 -2.71 11.20 -13.03
C THR A 17 -3.46 10.35 -14.06
N GLU A 18 -3.06 10.43 -15.34
CA GLU A 18 -3.64 9.57 -16.39
C GLU A 18 -3.31 8.08 -16.15
N ALA A 19 -2.12 7.75 -15.68
CA ALA A 19 -1.77 6.39 -15.29
C ALA A 19 -2.66 5.87 -14.15
N LEU A 20 -2.96 6.72 -13.15
CA LEU A 20 -3.89 6.37 -12.08
C LEU A 20 -5.30 6.06 -12.62
N TYR A 21 -5.80 6.83 -13.59
CA TYR A 21 -7.10 6.57 -14.22
C TYR A 21 -7.10 5.33 -15.12
N ARG A 22 -6.03 5.11 -15.90
CA ARG A 22 -5.93 4.01 -16.86
C ARG A 22 -5.64 2.67 -16.19
N ASP A 23 -4.65 2.65 -15.31
CA ASP A 23 -4.06 1.43 -14.75
C ASP A 23 -4.45 1.21 -13.28
N GLY A 24 -5.07 2.21 -12.64
CA GLY A 24 -5.43 2.15 -11.22
C GLY A 24 -4.27 2.44 -10.26
N TYR A 25 -3.09 2.79 -10.79
CA TYR A 25 -1.92 3.16 -9.99
C TYR A 25 -0.99 4.09 -10.75
N ALA A 26 -0.11 4.78 -10.02
CA ALA A 26 1.02 5.52 -10.58
C ALA A 26 2.28 5.14 -9.81
N TYR A 27 3.36 4.78 -10.52
CA TYR A 27 4.64 4.45 -9.91
C TYR A 27 5.50 5.70 -9.76
N LEU A 28 5.89 6.01 -8.51
CA LEU A 28 6.68 7.18 -8.15
C LEU A 28 8.05 6.75 -7.60
N PRO A 29 9.08 6.60 -8.46
CA PRO A 29 10.41 6.19 -8.00
C PRO A 29 11.11 7.31 -7.22
N GLY A 30 11.85 6.95 -6.18
CA GLY A 30 12.78 7.87 -5.52
C GLY A 30 12.15 9.05 -4.77
N VAL A 31 10.84 8.99 -4.46
CA VAL A 31 10.17 10.02 -3.64
C VAL A 31 10.79 10.11 -2.24
N LEU A 32 11.23 8.97 -1.70
CA LEU A 32 11.96 8.89 -0.44
C LEU A 32 13.42 8.52 -0.70
N THR A 33 14.32 9.19 0.00
CA THR A 33 15.73 8.81 0.04
C THR A 33 15.93 7.53 0.86
N PRO A 34 17.04 6.79 0.69
CA PRO A 34 17.36 5.63 1.52
C PRO A 34 17.28 5.93 3.02
N ASP A 35 17.82 7.06 3.46
CA ASP A 35 17.78 7.47 4.87
C ASP A 35 16.35 7.74 5.37
N GLN A 36 15.49 8.32 4.53
CA GLN A 36 14.08 8.53 4.86
C GLN A 36 13.33 7.20 4.96
N VAL A 37 13.63 6.24 4.08
CA VAL A 37 13.06 4.88 4.16
C VAL A 37 13.50 4.19 5.44
N THR A 38 14.78 4.28 5.82
CA THR A 38 15.28 3.70 7.08
C THR A 38 14.56 4.31 8.28
N LYS A 39 14.46 5.65 8.36
CA LYS A 39 13.75 6.31 9.46
C LYS A 39 12.28 5.91 9.53
N LEU A 40 11.61 5.77 8.38
CA LEU A 40 10.21 5.34 8.34
C LEU A 40 10.06 3.92 8.91
N ARG A 41 10.96 3.00 8.53
CA ARG A 41 10.99 1.63 9.08
C ARG A 41 11.22 1.63 10.58
N ASP A 42 12.21 2.37 11.07
CA ASP A 42 12.50 2.47 12.51
C ASP A 42 11.29 2.99 13.31
N HIS A 43 10.59 3.99 12.75
CA HIS A 43 9.37 4.51 13.36
C HIS A 43 8.23 3.49 13.35
N MET A 44 8.06 2.76 12.26
CA MET A 44 7.05 1.70 12.17
C MET A 44 7.32 0.56 13.15
N ASP A 45 8.58 0.14 13.29
CA ASP A 45 8.99 -0.91 14.24
C ASP A 45 8.79 -0.49 15.70
N ALA A 46 8.86 0.81 15.98
CA ALA A 46 8.58 1.37 17.31
C ALA A 46 7.06 1.46 17.63
N LEU A 47 6.17 1.27 16.64
CA LEU A 47 4.74 1.29 16.88
C LEU A 47 4.29 0.02 17.62
N THR A 48 3.39 0.20 18.58
CA THR A 48 2.73 -0.94 19.22
C THR A 48 1.53 -1.38 18.37
N PRO A 49 1.49 -2.62 17.87
CA PRO A 49 0.36 -3.07 17.08
C PRO A 49 -0.90 -3.14 17.93
N ILE A 50 -2.02 -2.65 17.39
CA ILE A 50 -3.34 -2.76 18.01
C ILE A 50 -4.09 -3.98 17.46
N SER A 51 -4.61 -4.79 18.38
CA SER A 51 -5.12 -6.12 18.06
C SER A 51 -6.35 -6.11 17.14
N GLU A 52 -7.06 -4.98 17.15
CA GLU A 52 -8.29 -4.68 16.43
C GLU A 52 -8.05 -4.30 14.97
N SER A 53 -6.84 -3.83 14.64
CA SER A 53 -6.44 -3.48 13.27
C SER A 53 -5.78 -4.63 12.53
N PHE A 54 -5.49 -5.75 13.19
CA PHE A 54 -5.06 -6.95 12.48
C PHE A 54 -6.14 -7.38 11.49
N ASP A 55 -5.70 -7.69 10.27
CA ASP A 55 -6.55 -8.36 9.32
C ASP A 55 -6.93 -9.73 9.90
N LYS A 56 -8.23 -9.91 10.12
CA LYS A 56 -8.80 -11.13 10.67
C LYS A 56 -9.88 -11.57 9.71
N ASN A 57 -9.75 -12.82 9.24
CA ASN A 57 -10.87 -13.54 8.67
C ASN A 57 -11.92 -13.69 9.77
N GLY A 58 -12.98 -12.89 9.73
CA GLY A 58 -14.12 -13.10 10.60
C GLY A 58 -15.26 -13.77 9.85
N ARG A 59 -16.12 -14.46 10.59
CA ARG A 59 -17.36 -14.96 10.03
C ARG A 59 -18.37 -13.80 9.97
N PRO A 60 -19.26 -13.74 8.97
CA PRO A 60 -20.31 -12.73 8.91
C PRO A 60 -21.14 -12.63 10.20
N GLU A 61 -21.28 -13.76 10.91
CA GLU A 61 -21.95 -13.91 12.19
C GLU A 61 -21.32 -13.07 13.31
N ASP A 62 -20.01 -12.83 13.25
CA ASP A 62 -19.23 -12.17 14.30
C ASP A 62 -18.97 -10.68 14.01
N ILE A 63 -18.84 -10.30 12.73
CA ILE A 63 -18.35 -8.97 12.32
C ILE A 63 -19.12 -8.33 11.15
N GLY A 64 -20.18 -8.97 10.65
CA GLY A 64 -21.06 -8.43 9.60
C GLY A 64 -20.52 -8.48 8.17
N PHE A 65 -19.22 -8.76 7.98
CA PHE A 65 -18.57 -8.83 6.66
C PHE A 65 -17.46 -9.91 6.66
N ILE A 66 -17.22 -10.55 5.51
CA ILE A 66 -16.23 -11.64 5.38
C ILE A 66 -14.78 -11.12 5.45
N ASN A 67 -14.51 -9.92 4.93
CA ASN A 67 -13.18 -9.31 4.92
C ASN A 67 -13.25 -7.84 5.37
N LYS A 68 -12.40 -7.42 6.31
CA LYS A 68 -12.12 -5.99 6.55
C LYS A 68 -10.97 -5.58 5.61
N HIS A 69 -11.20 -4.56 4.80
CA HIS A 69 -10.39 -4.21 3.63
C HIS A 69 -8.94 -3.73 3.91
N ILE A 70 -8.11 -3.99 2.88
CA ILE A 70 -6.81 -3.40 2.45
C ILE A 70 -5.63 -3.50 3.43
N ASN A 71 -4.75 -4.46 3.11
CA ASN A 71 -3.37 -4.56 3.59
C ASN A 71 -2.58 -3.29 3.26
N ASN A 72 -2.47 -2.38 4.24
CA ASN A 72 -1.35 -1.44 4.32
C ASN A 72 -0.29 -2.04 5.26
N ALA A 73 0.32 -3.15 4.84
CA ALA A 73 1.57 -3.61 5.41
C ALA A 73 2.68 -3.07 4.51
N PHE A 74 3.36 -2.00 4.94
CA PHE A 74 4.60 -1.51 4.36
C PHE A 74 5.81 -2.24 4.97
#